data_AF-A0A2X1UVM7-F1
#
_entry.id   AF-A0A2X1UVM7-F1
#
_cell.length_a   1.000
_cell.length_b   1.000
_cell.length_c   1.000
_cell.angle_alpha   90.00
_cell.angle_beta   90.00
_cell.angle_gamma   90.00
#
_symmetry.space_group_name_H-M   'P 1'
#
loop_
_entity.id
_entity.type
_entity.pdbx_description
1 polymer ?
#
loop_
_entity_poly.entity_id
_entity_poly.type
_entity_poly.pdbx_seq_one_letter_code
_entity_poly.pdbx_strand_id
1 'polypeptide(L)'
;MTKEVHVRLRNIEKEDYESLKQIAIKKTGSSSPTSLARYLLKQELSKQNEEYETLDTEVINKRIHIRISQTDFEKLSTEAIDHTMTLNQYVRLLLVTHLSKDTVLTASEVKALRESNYQIYKLGVNINQVAKALNMGNATSLSLKELQNLSDAIDKHVAKVGQLLQATRQRIEN
;
A
#
# COMPACT_ATOMS: atom_id res chain seq x y z
N MET A 1 -0.19 -26.57 18.33
CA MET A 1 1.18 -27.13 18.35
C MET A 1 2.16 -25.98 18.25
N THR A 2 3.12 -25.85 19.16
CA THR A 2 4.17 -24.83 19.09
C THR A 2 5.30 -25.30 18.19
N LYS A 3 5.69 -24.48 17.21
CA LYS A 3 6.81 -24.76 16.31
C LYS A 3 8.00 -23.91 16.71
N GLU A 4 9.14 -24.54 16.99
CA GLU A 4 10.40 -23.82 17.26
C GLU A 4 11.14 -23.51 15.96
N VAL A 5 11.65 -22.28 15.85
CA VAL A 5 12.42 -21.82 14.70
C VAL A 5 13.67 -21.11 15.21
N HIS A 6 14.84 -21.56 14.77
CA HIS A 6 16.12 -20.94 15.11
C HIS A 6 16.53 -19.93 14.05
N VAL A 7 16.71 -18.67 14.47
CA VAL A 7 17.15 -17.57 13.59
C VAL A 7 18.49 -17.04 14.11
N ARG A 8 19.45 -16.83 13.20
CA ARG A 8 20.74 -16.19 13.49
C ARG A 8 20.78 -14.83 12.83
N LEU A 9 20.92 -13.78 13.63
CA LEU A 9 21.20 -12.44 13.12
C LEU A 9 22.72 -12.31 12.96
N ARG A 10 23.17 -11.99 11.74
CA ARG A 10 24.59 -11.77 11.41
C ARG A 10 24.80 -10.29 11.10
N ASN A 11 26.05 -9.83 11.17
CA ASN A 11 26.47 -8.47 10.81
C ASN A 11 25.81 -7.37 11.68
N ILE A 12 25.77 -7.58 13.00
CA ILE A 12 25.36 -6.55 13.95
C ILE A 12 26.62 -6.03 14.64
N GLU A 13 26.85 -4.72 14.57
CA GLU A 13 27.96 -4.08 15.28
C GLU A 13 27.74 -4.07 16.79
N LYS A 14 28.81 -3.92 17.58
CA LYS A 14 28.71 -3.95 19.06
C LYS A 14 27.82 -2.81 19.58
N GLU A 15 27.88 -1.64 18.96
CA GLU A 15 27.09 -0.47 19.33
C GLU A 15 25.59 -0.68 19.06
N ASP A 16 25.26 -1.24 17.89
CA ASP A 16 23.90 -1.64 17.55
C ASP A 16 23.36 -2.70 18.50
N TYR A 17 24.19 -3.66 18.90
CA TYR A 17 23.80 -4.72 19.82
C TYR A 17 23.43 -4.18 21.21
N GLU A 18 24.22 -3.24 21.75
CA GLU A 18 23.89 -2.58 23.02
C GLU A 18 22.65 -1.69 22.90
N SER A 19 22.50 -0.97 21.78
CA SER A 19 21.29 -0.20 21.48
C SER A 19 20.04 -1.07 21.45
N LEU A 20 20.12 -2.26 20.84
CA LEU A 20 19.04 -3.24 20.81
C LEU A 20 18.68 -3.75 22.21
N LYS A 21 19.66 -3.96 23.10
CA LYS A 21 19.38 -4.33 24.50
C LYS A 21 18.62 -3.23 25.24
N GLN A 22 19.01 -1.97 25.06
CA GLN A 22 18.33 -0.85 25.71
C GLN A 22 16.88 -0.73 25.23
N ILE A 23 16.66 -0.88 23.92
CA ILE A 23 15.32 -0.91 23.34
C ILE A 23 14.53 -2.11 23.87
N ALA A 24 15.16 -3.29 24.01
CA ALA A 24 14.54 -4.49 24.55
C ALA A 24 14.06 -4.29 25.99
N ILE A 25 14.89 -3.68 26.85
CA ILE A 25 14.52 -3.36 28.24
C ILE A 25 13.31 -2.43 28.25
N LYS A 26 13.35 -1.35 27.46
CA LYS A 26 12.27 -0.36 27.42
C LYS A 26 10.94 -0.94 26.93
N LYS A 27 10.97 -1.86 25.96
CA LYS A 27 9.75 -2.40 25.32
C LYS A 27 9.22 -3.71 25.93
N THR A 28 10.09 -4.55 26.49
CA THR A 28 9.73 -5.90 26.96
C THR A 28 10.07 -6.14 28.43
N GLY A 29 10.80 -5.24 29.08
CA GLY A 29 11.32 -5.42 30.44
C GLY A 29 12.52 -6.37 30.52
N SER A 30 12.97 -6.95 29.40
CA SER A 30 14.11 -7.87 29.35
C SER A 30 15.19 -7.34 28.42
N SER A 31 16.46 -7.54 28.76
CA SER A 31 17.60 -7.15 27.92
C SER A 31 17.86 -8.07 26.73
N SER A 32 17.05 -9.11 26.55
CA SER A 32 17.24 -10.09 25.48
C SER A 32 16.80 -9.54 24.12
N PRO A 33 17.71 -9.49 23.12
CA PRO A 33 17.35 -9.15 21.74
C PRO A 33 16.34 -10.14 21.14
N THR A 34 16.34 -11.40 21.58
CA THR A 34 15.35 -12.41 21.16
C THR A 34 13.96 -12.09 21.68
N SER A 35 13.85 -11.54 22.90
CA SER A 35 12.58 -11.08 23.45
C SER A 35 12.02 -9.89 22.68
N LEU A 36 12.90 -8.94 22.33
CA LEU A 36 12.55 -7.82 21.45
C LEU A 36 12.12 -8.30 20.06
N ALA A 37 12.85 -9.22 19.44
CA ALA A 37 12.50 -9.79 18.15
C ALA A 37 11.14 -10.50 18.20
N ARG A 38 10.89 -11.30 19.24
CA ARG A 38 9.58 -11.95 19.46
C ARG A 38 8.47 -10.92 19.64
N TYR A 39 8.71 -9.87 20.41
CA TYR A 39 7.76 -8.77 20.62
C TYR A 39 7.42 -8.06 19.31
N LEU A 40 8.42 -7.70 18.51
CA LEU A 40 8.22 -7.03 17.22
C LEU A 40 7.54 -7.95 16.20
N LEU A 41 7.94 -9.21 16.11
CA LEU A 41 7.29 -10.19 15.23
C LEU A 41 5.83 -10.42 15.65
N LYS A 42 5.55 -10.49 16.96
CA LYS A 42 4.18 -10.60 17.47
C LYS A 42 3.38 -9.34 17.16
N GLN A 43 3.97 -8.15 17.33
CA GLN A 43 3.33 -6.90 16.97
C GLN A 43 3.03 -6.82 15.48
N GLU A 44 3.94 -7.29 14.62
CA GLU A 44 3.73 -7.29 13.17
C GLU A 44 2.67 -8.32 12.76
N LEU A 45 2.64 -9.50 13.40
CA LEU A 45 1.55 -10.45 13.25
C LEU A 45 0.22 -9.88 13.77
N SER A 46 0.25 -9.12 14.86
CA SER A 46 -0.92 -8.41 15.39
C SER A 46 -1.38 -7.30 14.44
N LYS A 47 -0.48 -6.59 13.75
CA LYS A 47 -0.86 -5.60 12.72
C LYS A 47 -1.41 -6.25 11.46
N GLN A 48 -0.84 -7.37 11.01
CA GLN A 48 -1.46 -8.17 9.95
C GLN A 48 -2.83 -8.65 10.40
N ASN A 49 -2.96 -9.10 11.65
CA ASN A 49 -4.25 -9.43 12.21
C ASN A 49 -5.14 -8.20 12.39
N GLU A 50 -4.68 -6.98 12.66
CA GLU A 50 -5.52 -5.77 12.69
C GLU A 50 -5.97 -5.34 11.28
N GLU A 51 -5.18 -5.62 10.23
CA GLU A 51 -5.63 -5.53 8.82
C GLU A 51 -6.67 -6.60 8.43
N TYR A 52 -6.84 -7.65 9.26
CA TYR A 52 -7.80 -8.74 9.06
C TYR A 52 -8.79 -8.97 10.23
N GLU A 53 -8.69 -8.21 11.33
CA GLU A 53 -9.58 -8.20 12.50
C GLU A 53 -10.56 -7.05 12.32
N THR A 54 -11.28 -7.13 11.20
CA THR A 54 -12.72 -7.04 11.36
C THR A 54 -13.28 -8.38 10.91
N LEU A 55 -14.02 -8.99 11.85
CA LEU A 55 -14.92 -10.13 11.66
C LEU A 55 -14.31 -11.51 11.88
N ASP A 56 -14.01 -11.81 13.15
CA ASP A 56 -14.54 -13.05 13.73
C ASP A 56 -16.08 -12.88 13.82
N THR A 57 -16.72 -12.96 12.67
CA THR A 57 -18.12 -13.34 12.59
C THR A 57 -18.11 -14.60 11.77
N GLU A 58 -18.82 -15.63 12.22
CA GLU A 58 -19.49 -16.55 11.29
C GLU A 58 -19.84 -15.77 10.01
N VAL A 59 -19.57 -16.30 8.82
CA VAL A 59 -19.99 -15.64 7.58
C VAL A 59 -21.52 -15.68 7.53
N ILE A 60 -22.15 -14.83 8.33
CA ILE A 60 -23.58 -14.61 8.35
C ILE A 60 -23.79 -13.77 7.11
N ASN A 61 -24.08 -14.44 6.00
CA ASN A 61 -24.49 -13.81 4.75
C ASN A 61 -25.82 -13.08 4.97
N LYS A 62 -25.77 -11.89 5.55
CA LYS A 62 -26.92 -11.01 5.71
C LYS A 62 -27.18 -10.35 4.36
N ARG A 63 -28.34 -10.65 3.76
CA ARG A 63 -28.80 -10.01 2.53
C ARG A 63 -29.74 -8.87 2.88
N ILE A 64 -29.48 -7.70 2.30
CA ILE A 64 -30.34 -6.52 2.39
C ILE A 64 -31.07 -6.37 1.05
N HIS A 65 -32.39 -6.22 1.09
CA HIS A 65 -33.21 -5.85 -0.06
C HIS A 65 -33.59 -4.38 0.08
N ILE A 66 -33.20 -3.54 -0.88
CA ILE A 66 -33.47 -2.11 -0.87
C ILE A 66 -34.38 -1.80 -2.05
N ARG A 67 -35.47 -1.05 -1.80
CA ARG A 67 -36.31 -0.50 -2.86
C ARG A 67 -35.77 0.87 -3.23
N ILE A 68 -35.41 1.06 -4.49
CA ILE A 68 -34.94 2.34 -5.04
C ILE A 68 -35.77 2.71 -6.26
N SER A 69 -35.73 3.99 -6.65
CA SER A 69 -36.39 4.45 -7.86
C SER A 69 -35.68 3.87 -9.10
N GLN A 70 -36.41 3.76 -10.21
CA GLN A 70 -35.82 3.32 -11.49
C GLN A 70 -34.68 4.26 -11.93
N THR A 71 -34.86 5.56 -11.72
CA THR A 71 -33.85 6.58 -12.06
C THR A 71 -32.57 6.44 -11.25
N ASP A 72 -32.66 6.09 -9.97
CA ASP A 72 -31.47 5.89 -9.14
C ASP A 72 -30.78 4.56 -9.47
N PHE A 73 -31.56 3.53 -9.79
CA PHE A 73 -31.03 2.24 -10.23
C PHE A 73 -30.18 2.39 -11.51
N GLU A 74 -30.68 3.14 -12.50
CA GLU A 74 -29.96 3.38 -13.75
C GLU A 74 -28.68 4.18 -13.52
N LYS A 75 -28.73 5.25 -12.71
CA LYS A 75 -27.53 6.02 -12.34
C LYS A 75 -26.48 5.15 -11.66
N LEU A 76 -26.86 4.39 -10.63
CA LEU A 76 -25.95 3.50 -9.92
C LEU A 76 -25.36 2.42 -10.82
N SER A 77 -26.13 1.95 -11.80
CA SER A 77 -25.67 0.94 -12.76
C SER A 77 -24.62 1.50 -13.71
N THR A 78 -24.81 2.72 -14.23
CA THR A 78 -23.82 3.40 -15.08
C THR A 78 -22.52 3.63 -14.32
N GLU A 79 -22.60 4.20 -13.11
CA GLU A 79 -21.44 4.44 -12.25
C GLU A 79 -20.69 3.13 -11.91
N ALA A 80 -21.41 2.05 -11.64
CA ALA A 80 -20.80 0.75 -11.39
C ALA A 80 -19.97 0.24 -12.58
N ILE A 81 -20.49 0.43 -13.81
CA ILE A 81 -19.79 0.05 -15.05
C ILE A 81 -18.52 0.88 -15.23
N ASP A 82 -18.60 2.19 -15.01
CA ASP A 82 -17.45 3.11 -15.11
C ASP A 82 -16.33 2.73 -14.14
N HIS A 83 -16.71 2.23 -12.95
CA HIS A 83 -15.78 1.70 -11.94
C HIS A 83 -15.37 0.23 -12.15
N THR A 84 -15.76 -0.41 -13.25
CA THR A 84 -15.47 -1.84 -13.55
C THR A 84 -15.99 -2.80 -12.47
N MET A 85 -17.15 -2.49 -11.91
CA MET A 85 -17.78 -3.23 -10.81
C MET A 85 -19.19 -3.70 -11.19
N THR A 86 -19.65 -4.75 -10.54
CA THR A 86 -21.08 -5.06 -10.51
C THR A 86 -21.81 -4.02 -9.66
N LEU A 87 -23.11 -3.80 -9.92
CA LEU A 87 -23.95 -2.91 -9.12
C LEU A 87 -23.86 -3.22 -7.61
N ASN A 88 -23.91 -4.50 -7.23
CA ASN A 88 -23.78 -4.92 -5.83
C ASN A 88 -22.42 -4.57 -5.23
N GLN A 89 -21.34 -4.72 -5.98
CA GLN A 89 -20.01 -4.33 -5.52
C GLN A 89 -19.90 -2.82 -5.34
N TYR A 90 -20.47 -2.04 -6.25
CA TYR A 90 -20.48 -0.58 -6.19
C TYR A 90 -21.32 -0.06 -5.01
N VAL A 91 -22.53 -0.57 -4.82
CA VAL A 91 -23.38 -0.22 -3.67
C VAL A 91 -22.72 -0.63 -2.34
N ARG A 92 -22.10 -1.81 -2.28
CA ARG A 92 -21.34 -2.23 -1.10
C ARG A 92 -20.16 -1.29 -0.85
N LEU A 93 -19.43 -0.89 -1.88
CA LEU A 93 -18.33 0.06 -1.77
C LEU A 93 -18.81 1.37 -1.17
N LEU A 94 -19.87 1.97 -1.71
CA LEU A 94 -20.45 3.21 -1.17
C LEU A 94 -20.83 3.07 0.31
N LEU A 95 -21.54 2.00 0.67
CA LEU A 95 -21.89 1.73 2.06
C LEU A 95 -20.65 1.62 2.95
N VAL A 96 -19.66 0.81 2.56
CA VAL A 96 -18.44 0.64 3.35
C VAL A 96 -17.66 1.94 3.46
N THR A 97 -17.55 2.74 2.39
CA THR A 97 -16.89 4.05 2.40
C THR A 97 -17.58 5.02 3.36
N HIS A 98 -18.93 5.02 3.42
CA HIS A 98 -19.66 5.87 4.37
C HIS A 98 -19.59 5.37 5.82
N LEU A 99 -19.54 4.05 6.02
CA LEU A 99 -19.47 3.45 7.37
C LEU A 99 -18.04 3.46 7.95
N SER A 100 -17.02 3.44 7.10
CA SER A 100 -15.62 3.40 7.50
C SER A 100 -15.05 4.80 7.63
N LYS A 101 -14.16 5.03 8.61
CA LYS A 101 -13.37 6.28 8.66
C LYS A 101 -12.20 6.27 7.67
N ASP A 102 -11.96 5.12 7.04
CA ASP A 102 -10.85 4.89 6.13
C ASP A 102 -11.35 4.77 4.68
N THR A 103 -10.55 5.34 3.78
CA THR A 103 -10.79 5.33 2.34
C THR A 103 -10.57 3.93 1.74
N VAL A 104 -11.63 3.34 1.19
CA VAL A 104 -11.53 2.03 0.50
C VAL A 104 -11.27 2.23 -1.00
N LEU A 105 -10.09 1.80 -1.45
CA LEU A 105 -9.70 1.82 -2.86
C LEU A 105 -10.37 0.68 -3.64
N THR A 106 -10.79 0.97 -4.87
CA THR A 106 -11.31 -0.05 -5.78
C THR A 106 -10.21 -0.92 -6.37
N ALA A 107 -10.57 -2.08 -6.93
CA ALA A 107 -9.60 -2.98 -7.57
C ALA A 107 -8.87 -2.33 -8.77
N SER A 108 -9.58 -1.51 -9.55
CA SER A 108 -9.00 -0.77 -10.67
C SER A 108 -8.01 0.29 -10.17
N GLU A 109 -8.30 0.95 -9.04
CA GLU A 109 -7.41 1.93 -8.41
C GLU A 109 -6.18 1.29 -7.80
N VAL A 110 -6.33 0.15 -7.11
CA VAL A 110 -5.19 -0.63 -6.61
C VAL A 110 -4.30 -1.09 -7.77
N LYS A 111 -4.90 -1.52 -8.89
CA LYS A 111 -4.14 -1.88 -10.10
C LYS A 111 -3.39 -0.66 -10.66
N ALA A 112 -4.07 0.48 -10.78
CA ALA A 112 -3.47 1.71 -11.26
C ALA A 112 -2.31 2.19 -10.35
N LEU A 113 -2.45 2.07 -9.03
CA LEU A 113 -1.38 2.36 -8.06
C LEU A 113 -0.19 1.41 -8.21
N ARG A 114 -0.43 0.10 -8.42
CA ARG A 114 0.64 -0.88 -8.66
C ARG A 114 1.42 -0.56 -9.95
N GLU A 115 0.72 -0.24 -11.02
CA GLU A 115 1.34 0.22 -12.27
C GLU A 115 2.14 1.50 -12.04
N SER A 116 1.59 2.42 -11.26
CA SER A 116 2.25 3.67 -10.85
C SER A 116 3.58 3.40 -10.12
N ASN A 117 3.56 2.59 -9.07
CA ASN A 117 4.74 2.23 -8.27
C ASN A 117 5.81 1.52 -9.11
N TYR A 118 5.39 0.68 -10.05
CA TYR A 118 6.32 0.03 -10.97
C TYR A 118 7.02 1.03 -11.89
N GLN A 119 6.34 2.09 -12.33
CA GLN A 119 6.99 3.15 -13.09
C GLN A 119 8.00 3.94 -12.24
N ILE A 120 7.68 4.29 -10.99
CA ILE A 120 8.64 4.91 -10.06
C ILE A 120 9.89 4.04 -9.91
N TYR A 121 9.72 2.74 -9.72
CA TYR A 121 10.83 1.82 -9.60
C TYR A 121 11.76 1.87 -10.82
N LYS A 122 11.21 1.86 -12.04
CA LYS A 122 12.02 2.00 -13.26
C LYS A 122 12.74 3.34 -13.34
N LEU A 123 12.07 4.43 -12.95
CA LEU A 123 12.70 5.75 -12.88
C LEU A 123 13.90 5.73 -11.93
N GLY A 124 13.75 5.13 -10.74
CA GLY A 124 14.84 4.96 -9.77
C GLY A 124 16.01 4.13 -10.32
N VAL A 125 15.72 3.06 -11.05
CA VAL A 125 16.77 2.25 -11.72
C VAL A 125 17.53 3.08 -12.75
N ASN A 126 16.83 3.83 -13.60
CA ASN A 126 17.45 4.68 -14.63
C ASN A 126 18.29 5.79 -13.99
N ILE A 127 17.79 6.46 -12.95
CA ILE A 127 18.53 7.49 -12.21
C ILE A 127 19.80 6.91 -11.58
N ASN A 128 19.73 5.71 -11.01
CA ASN A 128 20.90 5.05 -10.42
C ASN A 128 21.95 4.68 -11.48
N GLN A 129 21.52 4.31 -12.69
CA GLN A 129 22.43 4.07 -13.81
C GLN A 129 23.12 5.37 -14.26
N VAL A 130 22.38 6.48 -14.34
CA VAL A 130 22.93 7.81 -14.61
C VAL A 130 23.98 8.19 -13.57
N ALA A 131 23.66 8.05 -12.28
CA ALA A 131 24.56 8.37 -11.18
C ALA A 131 25.85 7.53 -11.25
N LYS A 132 25.75 6.23 -11.54
CA LYS A 132 26.92 5.35 -11.71
C LYS A 132 27.77 5.76 -12.91
N ALA A 133 27.16 6.06 -14.05
CA ALA A 133 27.88 6.49 -15.25
C ALA A 133 28.64 7.82 -15.02
N LEU A 134 28.00 8.77 -14.35
CA LEU A 134 28.63 10.04 -13.96
C LEU A 134 29.76 9.82 -12.94
N ASN A 135 29.54 9.00 -11.92
CA ASN A 135 30.56 8.69 -10.90
C ASN A 135 31.79 7.95 -11.46
N MET A 136 31.64 7.26 -12.58
CA MET A 136 32.74 6.59 -13.29
C MET A 136 33.52 7.53 -14.23
N GLY A 137 33.20 8.82 -14.26
CA GLY A 137 33.87 9.81 -15.12
C GLY A 137 33.43 9.76 -16.59
N ASN A 138 32.45 8.92 -16.93
CA ASN A 138 31.86 8.84 -18.27
C ASN A 138 30.77 9.91 -18.45
N ALA A 139 31.15 11.19 -18.30
CA ALA A 139 30.23 12.32 -18.42
C ALA A 139 29.61 12.49 -19.82
N THR A 140 30.12 11.78 -20.83
CA THR A 140 29.84 12.07 -22.25
C THR A 140 28.72 11.21 -22.86
N SER A 141 28.23 10.14 -22.20
CA SER A 141 27.25 9.24 -22.85
C SER A 141 25.80 9.40 -22.40
N LEU A 142 25.49 10.32 -21.48
CA LEU A 142 24.09 10.54 -21.11
C LEU A 142 23.45 11.49 -22.13
N SER A 143 22.68 10.95 -23.06
CA SER A 143 22.09 11.79 -24.08
C SER A 143 20.99 12.65 -23.43
N LEU A 144 20.93 13.95 -23.71
CA LEU A 144 19.88 14.87 -23.24
C LEU A 144 18.47 14.28 -23.41
N LYS A 145 18.29 13.44 -24.44
CA LYS A 145 17.07 12.69 -24.74
C LYS A 145 16.68 11.69 -23.66
N GLU A 146 17.63 11.06 -22.98
CA GLU A 146 17.38 10.11 -21.89
C GLU A 146 16.89 10.83 -20.62
N LEU A 147 17.45 12.01 -20.34
CA LEU A 147 16.97 12.89 -19.26
C LEU A 147 15.58 13.46 -19.57
N GLN A 148 15.31 13.84 -20.82
CA GLN A 148 13.99 14.29 -21.24
C GLN A 148 12.95 13.17 -21.15
N ASN A 149 13.28 11.96 -21.63
CA ASN A 149 12.39 10.79 -21.49
C ASN A 149 12.10 10.46 -20.03
N LEU A 150 13.08 10.63 -19.14
CA LEU A 150 12.90 10.45 -17.71
C LEU A 150 11.94 11.50 -17.13
N SER A 151 12.12 12.77 -17.49
CA SER A 151 11.23 13.87 -17.08
C SER A 151 9.80 13.62 -17.53
N ASP A 152 9.59 13.28 -18.81
CA ASP A 152 8.27 13.01 -19.37
C ASP A 152 7.56 11.83 -18.67
N ALA A 153 8.33 10.81 -18.28
CA ALA A 153 7.81 9.67 -17.55
C ALA A 153 7.43 10.04 -16.11
N ILE A 154 8.19 10.93 -15.44
CA ILE A 154 7.84 11.48 -14.13
C ILE A 154 6.55 12.31 -14.23
N ASP A 155 6.43 13.20 -15.22
CA ASP A 155 5.25 14.06 -15.37
C ASP A 155 3.97 13.26 -15.65
N LYS A 156 4.05 12.26 -16.53
CA LYS A 156 2.94 11.31 -16.77
C LYS A 156 2.54 10.57 -15.51
N HIS A 157 3.52 10.19 -14.69
CA HIS A 157 3.28 9.50 -13.43
C HIS A 157 2.57 10.40 -12.41
N VAL A 158 3.04 11.63 -12.21
CA VAL A 158 2.43 12.62 -11.32
C VAL A 158 0.98 12.90 -11.72
N ALA A 159 0.71 13.04 -13.02
CA ALA A 159 -0.64 13.23 -13.54
C ALA A 159 -1.57 12.03 -13.22
N LYS A 160 -1.09 10.80 -13.42
CA LYS A 160 -1.85 9.56 -13.15
C LYS A 160 -2.21 9.43 -11.66
N VAL A 161 -1.26 9.72 -10.76
CA VAL A 161 -1.50 9.70 -9.31
C VAL A 161 -2.47 10.80 -8.89
N GLY A 162 -2.34 12.00 -9.45
CA GLY A 162 -3.26 13.11 -9.20
C GLY A 162 -4.72 12.76 -9.54
N GLN A 163 -4.94 12.09 -10.67
CA GLN A 163 -6.27 11.61 -11.08
C GLN A 163 -6.85 10.59 -10.09
N LEU A 164 -6.04 9.63 -9.61
CA LEU A 164 -6.47 8.64 -8.62
C LEU A 164 -6.84 9.28 -7.28
N LEU A 165 -6.03 10.22 -6.80
CA LEU A 165 -6.30 10.95 -5.56
C LEU A 165 -7.57 11.80 -5.67
N GLN A 166 -7.80 12.44 -6.82
CA GLN A 166 -9.01 13.24 -7.06
C GLN A 166 -10.27 12.38 -7.11
N ALA A 167 -10.24 11.26 -7.85
CA ALA A 167 -11.37 10.33 -7.94
C ALA A 167 -11.70 9.68 -6.58
N THR A 168 -10.68 9.47 -5.76
CA THR A 168 -10.85 8.96 -4.39
C THR A 168 -11.46 10.03 -3.47
N ARG A 169 -10.98 11.28 -3.56
CA ARG A 169 -11.49 12.40 -2.76
C ARG A 169 -12.94 12.76 -3.08
N GLN A 170 -13.31 12.78 -4.36
CA GLN A 170 -14.69 13.05 -4.81
C GLN A 170 -15.71 12.03 -4.29
N ARG A 171 -15.28 10.80 -3.99
CA ARG A 171 -16.14 9.76 -3.39
C ARG A 171 -16.29 9.87 -1.86
N ILE A 172 -15.48 10.69 -1.20
CA ILE A 172 -15.55 10.92 0.26
C ILE A 172 -16.31 12.22 0.59
N GLU A 173 -16.21 13.23 -0.29
CA GLU A 173 -16.82 14.55 -0.06
C GLU A 173 -18.31 14.65 -0.51
N ASN A 174 -18.83 13.64 -1.21
CA ASN A 174 -20.25 13.51 -1.59
C ASN A 174 -20.96 12.46 -0.72
#